data_AF-A0A843GTA0-F1
#
_entry.id   AF-A0A843GTA0-F1
#
_cell.length_a   1.000
_cell.length_b   1.000
_cell.length_c   1.000
_cell.angle_alpha   90.00
_cell.angle_beta   90.00
_cell.angle_gamma   90.00
#
_symmetry.space_group_name_H-M   'P 1'
#
loop_
_entity.id
_entity.type
_entity.pdbx_description
1 polymer ?
#
loop_
_entity_poly.entity_id
_entity_poly.type
_entity_poly.pdbx_seq_one_letter_code
_entity_poly.pdbx_strand_id
1 'polypeptide(L)'
;MRIKENLLTLHDMDIWSLIFFALYKLKDIPEYSTISEMAYVLDKDNLLKLCEYFGGLTIKIPTIDELELLVHSLVLYQYVNIDGMDYEKAIEIVGKDSVDLRAVKSGYIKICEILSKYKFSPRGD
;
A
#
# COMPACT_ATOMS: atom_id res chain seq x y z
N MET A 1 32.45 8.43 -29.50
CA MET A 1 31.17 7.70 -29.47
C MET A 1 31.09 6.96 -28.13
N ARG A 2 29.91 6.80 -27.52
CA ARG A 2 29.57 5.73 -26.53
C ARG A 2 29.35 6.03 -25.03
N ILE A 3 29.04 7.26 -24.58
CA ILE A 3 28.35 7.40 -23.27
C ILE A 3 26.94 7.91 -23.50
N LYS A 4 26.79 9.07 -24.15
CA LYS A 4 25.46 9.58 -24.53
C LYS A 4 24.66 8.59 -25.37
N GLU A 5 25.27 7.92 -26.34
CA GLU A 5 24.56 6.93 -27.16
C GLU A 5 24.20 5.66 -26.40
N ASN A 6 25.04 5.25 -25.42
CA ASN A 6 24.76 4.08 -24.59
C ASN A 6 23.67 4.39 -23.55
N LEU A 7 23.53 5.64 -23.10
CA LEU A 7 22.42 6.08 -22.26
C LEU A 7 21.09 6.09 -23.03
N LEU A 8 21.12 6.35 -24.34
CA LEU A 8 19.94 6.31 -25.20
C LEU A 8 19.46 4.88 -25.49
N THR A 9 20.28 3.86 -25.22
CA THR A 9 19.90 2.44 -25.35
C THR A 9 19.35 1.84 -24.06
N LEU A 10 19.34 2.59 -22.96
CA LEU A 10 18.78 2.15 -21.69
C LEU A 10 17.26 2.29 -21.70
N HIS A 11 16.58 1.34 -21.07
CA HIS A 11 15.15 1.47 -20.81
C HIS A 11 14.91 2.59 -19.79
N ASP A 12 13.79 3.29 -19.87
CA ASP A 12 13.46 4.41 -18.98
C ASP A 12 13.63 4.05 -17.50
N MET A 13 13.26 2.82 -17.11
CA MET A 13 13.43 2.30 -15.74
C MET A 13 14.89 2.28 -15.30
N ASP A 14 15.82 1.85 -16.17
CA ASP A 14 17.25 1.80 -15.85
C ASP A 14 17.84 3.20 -15.69
N ILE A 15 17.37 4.16 -16.50
CA ILE A 15 17.77 5.56 -16.39
C ILE A 15 17.36 6.11 -15.02
N TRP A 16 16.12 5.87 -14.60
CA TRP A 16 15.63 6.33 -13.31
C TRP A 16 16.30 5.63 -12.13
N SER A 17 16.48 4.31 -12.21
CA SER A 17 17.24 3.57 -11.20
C SER A 17 18.64 4.15 -11.03
N LEU A 18 19.34 4.43 -12.13
CA LEU A 18 20.67 5.03 -12.10
C LEU A 18 20.67 6.45 -11.51
N ILE A 19 19.68 7.29 -11.84
CA ILE A 19 19.53 8.64 -11.27
C ILE A 19 19.38 8.56 -9.75
N PHE A 20 18.51 7.70 -9.24
CA PHE A 20 18.29 7.53 -7.80
C PHE A 20 19.48 6.89 -7.10
N PHE A 21 20.16 5.95 -7.76
CA PHE A 21 21.40 5.38 -7.24
C PHE A 21 22.50 6.45 -7.10
N ALA A 22 22.66 7.30 -8.10
CA ALA A 22 23.59 8.42 -8.04
C ALA A 22 23.21 9.39 -6.91
N LEU A 23 21.92 9.71 -6.77
CA LEU A 23 21.41 10.53 -5.67
C LEU A 23 21.76 9.93 -4.30
N TYR A 24 21.54 8.63 -4.12
CA TYR A 24 21.92 7.90 -2.91
C TYR A 24 23.41 8.07 -2.61
N LYS A 25 24.29 7.78 -3.58
CA LYS A 25 25.75 7.88 -3.38
C LYS A 25 26.25 9.30 -3.13
N LEU A 26 25.59 10.31 -3.69
CA LEU A 26 25.96 11.71 -3.50
C LEU A 26 25.49 12.27 -2.16
N LYS A 27 24.36 11.79 -1.63
CA LYS A 27 23.77 12.26 -0.37
C LYS A 27 24.13 11.40 0.84
N ASP A 28 24.58 10.17 0.60
CA ASP A 28 24.90 9.17 1.62
C ASP A 28 23.73 8.93 2.60
N ILE A 29 22.50 8.98 2.08
CA ILE A 29 21.26 8.73 2.84
C ILE A 29 20.84 7.27 2.60
N PRO A 30 20.98 6.35 3.58
CA PRO A 30 20.73 4.92 3.39
C PRO A 30 19.36 4.59 2.80
N GLU A 31 18.33 5.34 3.17
CA GLU A 31 16.95 5.16 2.74
C GLU A 31 16.78 5.36 1.21
N TYR A 32 17.65 6.14 0.58
CA TYR A 32 17.61 6.36 -0.87
C TYR A 32 18.10 5.15 -1.66
N SER A 33 18.78 4.19 -1.02
CA SER A 33 19.17 2.93 -1.66
C SER A 33 17.96 2.09 -2.07
N THR A 34 16.85 2.16 -1.33
CA THR A 34 15.62 1.46 -1.67
C THR A 34 14.88 2.16 -2.81
N ILE A 35 14.96 3.48 -2.91
CA ILE A 35 14.30 4.26 -3.96
C ILE A 35 14.84 3.93 -5.36
N SER A 36 16.14 3.61 -5.49
CA SER A 36 16.69 3.18 -6.79
C SER A 36 16.11 1.85 -7.28
N GLU A 37 15.71 0.96 -6.37
CA GLU A 37 15.02 -0.29 -6.71
C GLU A 37 13.53 -0.07 -7.01
N MET A 38 12.91 0.96 -6.40
CA MET A 38 11.51 1.29 -6.64
C MET A 38 11.21 1.68 -8.10
N ALA A 39 12.21 2.11 -8.86
CA ALA A 39 12.08 2.36 -10.31
C ALA A 39 11.74 1.10 -11.13
N TYR A 40 11.94 -0.09 -10.58
CA TYR A 40 11.53 -1.36 -11.19
C TYR A 40 10.16 -1.85 -10.74
N VAL A 41 9.61 -1.24 -9.68
CA VAL A 41 8.29 -1.58 -9.11
C VAL A 41 7.23 -0.58 -9.56
N LEU A 42 7.59 0.70 -9.65
CA LEU A 42 6.75 1.79 -10.10
C LEU A 42 7.22 2.24 -11.49
N ASP A 43 6.27 2.56 -12.37
CA ASP A 43 6.62 3.34 -13.56
C ASP A 43 7.15 4.73 -13.17
N LYS A 44 7.79 5.39 -14.14
CA LYS A 44 8.36 6.73 -13.99
C LYS A 44 7.36 7.74 -13.40
N ASP A 45 6.14 7.77 -13.91
CA ASP A 45 5.19 8.82 -13.55
C ASP A 45 4.71 8.65 -12.11
N ASN A 46 4.47 7.42 -11.68
CA ASN A 46 4.11 7.09 -10.31
C ASN A 46 5.27 7.28 -9.33
N LEU A 47 6.50 6.98 -9.75
CA LEU A 47 7.70 7.25 -8.93
C LEU A 47 7.93 8.75 -8.73
N LEU A 48 7.75 9.57 -9.76
CA LEU A 48 7.87 11.02 -9.65
C LEU A 48 6.77 11.62 -8.77
N LYS A 49 5.52 11.15 -8.90
CA LYS A 49 4.43 11.54 -7.99
C LYS A 49 4.73 11.16 -6.54
N LEU A 50 5.31 9.99 -6.29
CA LEU A 50 5.73 9.59 -4.95
C LEU A 50 6.71 10.63 -4.37
N CYS A 51 7.73 11.03 -5.14
CA CYS A 51 8.69 12.05 -4.72
C CYS A 51 8.05 13.44 -4.56
N GLU A 52 7.10 13.80 -5.41
CA GLU A 52 6.40 15.09 -5.36
C GLU A 52 5.55 15.23 -4.09
N TYR A 53 4.74 14.21 -3.77
CA TYR A 53 3.80 14.27 -2.65
C TYR A 53 4.40 13.85 -1.31
N PHE A 54 5.37 12.92 -1.31
CA PHE A 54 5.95 12.35 -0.08
C PHE A 54 7.44 12.64 0.09
N GLY A 55 8.03 13.47 -0.77
CA GLY A 55 9.45 13.83 -0.70
C GLY A 55 9.86 14.40 0.65
N GLY A 56 10.94 13.84 1.22
CA GLY A 56 11.46 14.25 2.54
C GLY A 56 10.77 13.58 3.73
N LEU A 57 9.73 12.76 3.51
CA LEU A 57 9.09 11.97 4.56
C LEU A 57 9.72 10.59 4.68
N THR A 58 9.68 10.02 5.89
CA THR A 58 9.93 8.60 6.13
C THR A 58 8.58 7.89 6.20
N ILE A 59 8.31 7.03 5.23
CA ILE A 59 7.09 6.20 5.19
C ILE A 59 7.43 4.74 5.53
N LYS A 60 6.54 4.10 6.29
CA LYS A 60 6.60 2.65 6.52
C LYS A 60 5.57 1.99 5.63
N ILE A 61 6.02 1.14 4.70
CA ILE A 61 5.15 0.39 3.81
C ILE A 61 4.56 -0.80 4.57
N PRO A 62 3.23 -1.00 4.56
CA PRO A 62 2.61 -2.14 5.22
C PRO A 62 2.99 -3.46 4.52
N THR A 63 2.97 -4.56 5.27
CA THR A 63 3.11 -5.89 4.67
C THR A 63 1.82 -6.32 3.98
N ILE A 64 1.92 -7.31 3.09
CA ILE A 64 0.73 -7.90 2.46
C ILE A 64 -0.19 -8.53 3.51
N ASP A 65 0.37 -9.23 4.50
CA ASP A 65 -0.41 -9.84 5.59
C ASP A 65 -1.17 -8.79 6.41
N GLU A 66 -0.56 -7.62 6.69
CA GLU A 66 -1.22 -6.51 7.37
C GLU A 66 -2.41 -5.98 6.55
N LEU A 67 -2.27 -5.89 5.23
CA LEU A 67 -3.34 -5.46 4.33
C LEU A 67 -4.45 -6.50 4.19
N GLU A 68 -4.10 -7.77 3.99
CA GLU A 68 -5.04 -8.87 3.85
C GLU A 68 -5.91 -9.03 5.10
N LEU A 69 -5.29 -8.92 6.29
CA LEU A 69 -6.00 -8.93 7.56
C LEU A 69 -7.04 -7.80 7.64
N LEU A 70 -6.66 -6.59 7.24
CA LEU A 70 -7.56 -5.44 7.22
C LEU A 70 -8.72 -5.65 6.23
N VAL A 71 -8.43 -6.17 5.04
CA VAL A 71 -9.44 -6.47 4.01
C VAL A 71 -10.45 -7.48 4.54
N HIS A 72 -10.00 -8.61 5.09
CA HIS A 72 -10.91 -9.61 5.68
C HIS A 72 -11.76 -9.04 6.82
N SER A 73 -11.18 -8.17 7.65
CA SER A 73 -11.91 -7.50 8.73
C SER A 73 -12.99 -6.54 8.20
N LEU A 74 -12.70 -5.83 7.12
CA LEU A 74 -13.65 -4.94 6.43
C LEU A 74 -14.75 -5.73 5.71
N VAL A 75 -14.43 -6.87 5.10
CA VAL A 75 -15.43 -7.76 4.49
C VAL A 75 -16.38 -8.30 5.55
N LEU A 76 -15.87 -8.71 6.71
CA LEU A 76 -16.72 -9.12 7.84
C LEU A 76 -17.62 -7.96 8.31
N TYR A 77 -17.09 -6.74 8.38
CA TYR A 77 -17.90 -5.55 8.68
C TYR A 77 -19.00 -5.30 7.65
N GLN A 78 -18.68 -5.39 6.36
CA GLN A 78 -19.66 -5.25 5.28
C GLN A 78 -20.82 -6.25 5.45
N TYR A 79 -20.50 -7.54 5.57
CA TYR A 79 -21.52 -8.57 5.72
C TYR A 79 -22.43 -8.35 6.93
N VAL A 80 -21.85 -8.00 8.08
CA VAL A 80 -22.60 -7.93 9.35
C VAL A 80 -23.33 -6.60 9.50
N ASN A 81 -22.63 -5.48 9.30
CA ASN A 81 -23.16 -4.16 9.63
C ASN A 81 -23.88 -3.47 8.47
N ILE A 82 -23.52 -3.80 7.22
CA ILE A 82 -24.12 -3.16 6.05
C ILE A 82 -25.16 -4.09 5.42
N ASP A 83 -24.82 -5.36 5.23
CA ASP A 83 -25.72 -6.33 4.57
C ASP A 83 -26.67 -7.02 5.57
N GLY A 84 -26.46 -6.84 6.88
CA GLY A 84 -27.32 -7.40 7.93
C GLY A 84 -27.23 -8.92 8.09
N MET A 85 -26.13 -9.52 7.63
CA MET A 85 -25.87 -10.96 7.76
C MET A 85 -25.66 -11.35 9.22
N ASP A 86 -26.10 -12.56 9.58
CA ASP A 86 -25.77 -13.15 10.87
C ASP A 86 -24.24 -13.29 11.05
N TYR A 87 -23.75 -12.90 12.22
CA TYR A 87 -22.32 -12.82 12.52
C TYR A 87 -21.60 -14.16 12.38
N GLU A 88 -22.20 -15.25 12.86
CA GLU A 88 -21.57 -16.57 12.79
C GLU A 88 -21.48 -17.04 11.33
N LYS A 89 -22.51 -16.79 10.53
CA LYS A 89 -22.47 -17.08 9.08
C LYS A 89 -21.41 -16.25 8.36
N ALA A 90 -21.28 -14.97 8.67
CA ALA A 90 -20.28 -14.11 8.06
C ALA A 90 -18.85 -14.55 8.40
N ILE A 91 -18.62 -14.99 9.65
CA ILE A 91 -17.35 -15.59 10.08
C ILE A 91 -17.04 -16.88 9.32
N GLU A 92 -18.02 -17.77 9.13
CA GLU A 92 -17.80 -19.01 8.38
C GLU A 92 -17.41 -18.76 6.93
N ILE A 93 -17.90 -17.67 6.33
CA ILE A 93 -17.52 -17.27 4.97
C ILE A 93 -16.10 -16.73 4.97
N VAL A 94 -15.80 -15.72 5.78
CA VAL A 94 -14.47 -15.07 5.80
C VAL A 94 -13.39 -16.02 6.32
N GLY A 95 -13.72 -16.90 7.25
CA GLY A 95 -12.81 -17.85 7.88
C GLY A 95 -12.34 -18.98 6.96
N LYS A 96 -12.97 -19.19 5.81
CA LYS A 96 -12.48 -20.13 4.79
C LYS A 96 -11.23 -19.60 4.07
N ASP A 97 -11.16 -18.28 3.93
CA ASP A 97 -10.11 -17.62 3.16
C ASP A 97 -9.08 -16.93 4.06
N SER A 98 -9.39 -16.68 5.34
CA SER A 98 -8.48 -16.01 6.27
C SER A 98 -7.50 -16.95 6.97
N VAL A 99 -6.21 -16.61 6.96
CA VAL A 99 -5.14 -17.36 7.65
C VAL A 99 -5.21 -17.21 9.18
N ASP A 100 -5.72 -16.09 9.69
CA ASP A 100 -5.87 -15.82 11.13
C ASP A 100 -7.24 -15.21 11.48
N LEU A 101 -8.21 -16.10 11.70
CA LEU A 101 -9.58 -15.70 12.05
C LEU A 101 -9.66 -14.92 13.36
N ARG A 102 -8.75 -15.15 14.31
CA ARG A 102 -8.74 -14.43 15.59
C ARG A 102 -8.38 -12.97 15.36
N ALA A 103 -7.35 -12.72 14.54
CA ALA A 103 -6.95 -11.38 14.17
C ALA A 103 -8.06 -10.67 13.39
N VAL A 104 -8.74 -11.36 12.47
CA VAL A 104 -9.87 -10.79 11.70
C VAL A 104 -11.01 -10.34 12.62
N LYS A 105 -11.42 -11.18 13.59
CA LYS A 105 -12.44 -10.82 14.58
C LYS A 105 -12.03 -9.59 15.40
N SER A 106 -10.76 -9.53 15.82
CA SER A 106 -10.24 -8.37 16.54
C SER A 106 -10.23 -7.10 15.68
N GLY A 107 -9.86 -7.23 14.41
CA GLY A 107 -9.90 -6.14 13.43
C GLY A 107 -11.31 -5.62 13.22
N TYR A 108 -12.28 -6.52 13.04
CA TYR A 108 -13.70 -6.18 12.91
C TYR A 108 -14.21 -5.35 14.11
N ILE A 109 -13.92 -5.77 15.34
CA ILE A 109 -14.34 -5.03 16.55
C ILE A 109 -13.76 -3.61 16.52
N LYS A 110 -12.47 -3.46 16.20
CA LYS A 110 -11.83 -2.15 16.10
C LYS A 110 -12.44 -1.29 15.00
N ILE A 111 -12.79 -1.89 13.85
CA ILE A 111 -13.47 -1.18 12.76
C ILE A 111 -14.83 -0.68 13.23
N CYS A 112 -15.64 -1.50 13.90
CA CYS A 112 -16.91 -1.08 14.49
C CYS A 112 -16.71 0.10 15.46
N GLU A 113 -15.73 0.03 16.36
CA GLU A 113 -15.40 1.11 17.29
C GLU A 113 -14.98 2.39 16.57
N ILE A 114 -14.13 2.30 15.54
CA ILE A 114 -13.67 3.45 14.76
C ILE A 114 -14.86 4.06 14.03
N LEU A 115 -15.59 3.27 13.24
CA LEU A 115 -16.66 3.76 12.37
C LEU A 115 -17.87 4.27 13.17
N SER A 116 -18.11 3.78 14.39
CA SER A 116 -19.13 4.35 15.29
C SER A 116 -18.92 5.83 15.59
N LYS A 117 -17.68 6.33 15.47
CA LYS A 117 -17.32 7.74 15.71
C LYS A 117 -17.48 8.61 14.47
N TYR A 118 -17.71 8.02 13.30
CA TYR A 118 -17.87 8.74 12.04
C TYR A 118 -19.33 8.67 11.58
N LYS A 119 -19.91 9.83 11.26
CA LYS A 119 -21.18 9.90 10.54
C LYS A 119 -20.89 9.96 9.05
N PHE A 120 -21.02 8.84 8.36
CA PHE A 120 -21.00 8.82 6.91
C PHE A 120 -22.35 9.35 6.42
N SER A 121 -22.40 10.64 6.11
CA SER A 121 -23.54 11.17 5.35
C SER A 121 -23.31 10.80 3.89
N PRO A 122 -24.30 10.22 3.18
CA PRO A 122 -24.23 10.11 1.74
C PRO A 122 -23.93 11.51 1.19
N ARG A 123 -22.90 11.65 0.35
CA ARG A 123 -22.77 12.88 -0.44
C ARG A 123 -24.06 12.97 -1.25
N GLY A 124 -24.79 14.06 -1.04
CA GLY A 124 -26.21 14.18 -1.36
C GLY A 124 -26.61 13.83 -2.79
N ASP A 125 -27.89 13.52 -2.92
CA ASP A 125 -28.67 13.64 -4.16
C ASP A 125 -28.50 15.03 -4.80
#